data_AF-A0A925D852-F1
#
_entry.id   AF-A0A925D852-F1
#
_cell.length_a   1.000
_cell.length_b   1.000
_cell.length_c   1.000
_cell.angle_alpha   90.00
_cell.angle_beta   90.00
_cell.angle_gamma   90.00
#
_symmetry.space_group_name_H-M   'P 1'
#
loop_
_entity.id
_entity.type
_entity.pdbx_description
1 polymer ?
#
loop_
_entity_poly.entity_id
_entity_poly.type
_entity_poly.pdbx_seq_one_letter_code
_entity_poly.pdbx_strand_id
1 'polypeptide(L)'
;MPGMPGGGGAGGMPGMPGAGGGGATGDGRGLIDYYTGEFGTKLLESLESRIQDGKFGDVLKDFQGPGNAGGAGGMPGMPGMPGMPGMPGMGAGSAGGMPGMAGMPGAGGAAGGAGNARDPKGIMPGLVILGTGGKDSLEKRAKDQNLDLLFIFEVKVSQSLRTEIVNNTTSLKLYAVQKPGEVVFTSTGLNALTVTKQREKPKDKDPVDVEVERALGVIDKTFVVSEMPGLQPEHALRRVNLISSSQEAEPLAHLVEIRAFKAMRLISGQQFQDGVKGLIGPEKAETLLKSGKEEDRKPALASFLPRKGRR
;
A
#
# COMPACT_ATOMS: atom_id res chain seq x y z
N MET A 1 -66.80 37.92 20.99
CA MET A 1 -66.06 38.09 19.73
C MET A 1 -64.59 37.73 19.98
N PRO A 2 -63.91 37.23 18.94
CA PRO A 2 -63.03 36.04 18.91
C PRO A 2 -61.56 36.48 18.95
N GLY A 3 -60.52 35.64 18.98
CA GLY A 3 -60.39 34.20 18.81
C GLY A 3 -58.99 33.91 18.25
N MET A 4 -58.39 32.83 18.75
CA MET A 4 -57.47 31.93 18.04
C MET A 4 -56.03 32.40 17.69
N PRO A 5 -55.11 31.43 17.39
CA PRO A 5 -53.81 31.33 18.05
C PRO A 5 -52.62 31.41 17.08
N GLY A 6 -51.47 31.88 17.57
CA GLY A 6 -50.21 31.88 16.83
C GLY A 6 -49.29 30.75 17.28
N GLY A 7 -49.35 29.61 16.59
CA GLY A 7 -48.31 28.60 16.61
C GLY A 7 -47.24 28.87 15.55
N GLY A 8 -46.08 28.23 15.72
CA GLY A 8 -45.14 27.97 14.63
C GLY A 8 -43.84 28.76 14.70
N GLY A 9 -42.72 28.04 14.83
CA GLY A 9 -41.40 28.59 14.55
C GLY A 9 -40.25 28.01 15.37
N ALA A 10 -40.15 26.69 15.52
CA ALA A 10 -38.88 26.08 15.84
C ALA A 10 -37.94 26.34 14.65
N GLY A 11 -37.06 27.33 14.80
CA GLY A 11 -36.02 27.65 13.83
C GLY A 11 -35.01 26.50 13.78
N GLY A 12 -35.20 25.58 12.83
CA GLY A 12 -34.18 24.64 12.44
C GLY A 12 -33.00 25.40 11.84
N MET A 13 -31.85 25.32 12.50
CA MET A 13 -30.59 25.82 11.97
C MET A 13 -30.27 25.11 10.65
N PRO A 14 -30.14 25.85 9.53
CA PRO A 14 -29.65 25.30 8.27
C PRO A 14 -28.12 25.21 8.30
N GLY A 15 -27.58 24.06 7.91
CA GLY A 15 -26.21 24.00 7.40
C GLY A 15 -25.14 23.60 8.40
N MET A 16 -25.30 22.46 9.06
CA MET A 16 -24.14 21.66 9.43
C MET A 16 -23.95 20.64 8.29
N PRO A 17 -22.91 20.75 7.44
CA PRO A 17 -22.56 19.67 6.53
C PRO A 17 -22.35 18.44 7.39
N GLY A 18 -23.15 17.41 7.16
CA GLY A 18 -23.02 16.13 7.83
C GLY A 18 -21.61 15.62 7.60
N ALA A 19 -20.76 15.78 8.61
CA ALA A 19 -19.65 14.87 8.83
C ALA A 19 -20.30 13.52 9.11
N GLY A 20 -20.60 12.79 8.04
CA GLY A 20 -21.02 11.41 8.10
C GLY A 20 -19.94 10.68 8.88
N GLY A 21 -20.25 10.37 10.14
CA GLY A 21 -19.46 9.48 10.99
C GLY A 21 -19.52 8.08 10.42
N GLY A 22 -18.87 7.86 9.28
CA GLY A 22 -18.43 6.55 8.87
C GLY A 22 -17.31 6.18 9.82
N GLY A 23 -17.61 5.30 10.77
CA GLY A 23 -16.56 4.67 11.58
C GLY A 23 -15.50 4.13 10.63
N ALA A 24 -14.22 4.42 10.92
CA ALA A 24 -13.09 4.03 10.08
C ALA A 24 -13.24 2.55 9.69
N THR A 25 -13.67 2.32 8.46
CA THR A 25 -13.72 1.00 7.86
C THR A 25 -12.32 0.41 7.99
N GLY A 26 -12.22 -0.90 8.24
CA GLY A 26 -10.94 -1.54 8.51
C GLY A 26 -9.91 -1.46 7.37
N ASP A 27 -10.27 -0.86 6.24
CA ASP A 27 -9.44 -0.62 5.07
C ASP A 27 -8.56 0.63 5.21
N GLY A 28 -7.45 0.66 4.48
CA GLY A 28 -6.53 1.79 4.55
C GLY A 28 -7.17 3.11 4.12
N ARG A 29 -8.10 3.07 3.16
CA ARG A 29 -8.77 4.25 2.60
C ARG A 29 -9.51 5.07 3.67
N GLY A 30 -10.27 4.40 4.55
CA GLY A 30 -10.97 5.07 5.64
C GLY A 30 -10.03 5.82 6.60
N LEU A 31 -8.79 5.35 6.78
CA LEU A 31 -7.79 6.05 7.59
C LEU A 31 -7.29 7.33 6.91
N ILE A 32 -7.06 7.29 5.58
CA ILE A 32 -6.61 8.47 4.84
C ILE A 32 -7.69 9.55 4.92
N ASP A 33 -8.93 9.22 4.59
CA ASP A 33 -10.03 10.18 4.66
C ASP A 33 -10.19 10.76 6.07
N TYR A 34 -10.17 9.89 7.10
CA TYR A 34 -10.27 10.31 8.49
C TYR A 34 -9.18 11.30 8.92
N TYR A 35 -7.91 11.05 8.56
CA TYR A 35 -6.81 11.89 9.02
C TYR A 35 -6.53 13.10 8.15
N THR A 36 -6.81 13.02 6.84
CA THR A 36 -6.34 14.00 5.85
C THR A 36 -7.47 14.66 5.07
N GLY A 37 -8.69 14.15 5.20
CA GLY A 37 -9.88 14.62 4.51
C GLY A 37 -9.75 14.57 2.99
N GLU A 38 -10.44 15.49 2.33
CA GLU A 38 -10.53 15.56 0.87
C GLU A 38 -9.16 15.60 0.18
N PHE A 39 -8.15 16.24 0.79
CA PHE A 39 -6.84 16.38 0.16
C PHE A 39 -6.13 15.03 0.01
N GLY A 40 -6.08 14.21 1.06
CA GLY A 40 -5.45 12.90 0.94
C GLY A 40 -6.31 11.90 0.18
N THR A 41 -7.64 11.99 0.25
CA THR A 41 -8.54 11.15 -0.55
C THR A 41 -8.31 11.39 -2.05
N LYS A 42 -8.31 12.65 -2.50
CA LYS A 42 -8.04 12.97 -3.93
C LYS A 42 -6.63 12.61 -4.37
N LEU A 43 -5.64 12.81 -3.51
CA LEU A 43 -4.27 12.39 -3.82
C LEU A 43 -4.19 10.87 -3.99
N LEU A 44 -4.82 10.12 -3.09
CA LEU A 44 -4.86 8.67 -3.14
C LEU A 44 -5.52 8.20 -4.44
N GLU A 45 -6.74 8.65 -4.72
CA GLU A 45 -7.47 8.31 -5.96
C GLU A 45 -6.62 8.59 -7.21
N SER A 46 -5.92 9.73 -7.23
CA SER A 46 -5.05 10.11 -8.34
C SER A 46 -3.80 9.25 -8.47
N LEU A 47 -3.28 8.70 -7.36
CA LEU A 47 -2.17 7.74 -7.37
C LEU A 47 -2.67 6.36 -7.82
N GLU A 48 -3.84 5.92 -7.34
CA GLU A 48 -4.47 4.67 -7.74
C GLU A 48 -4.74 4.65 -9.26
N SER A 49 -5.31 5.72 -9.80
CA SER A 49 -5.52 5.88 -11.25
C SER A 49 -4.21 5.75 -12.01
N ARG A 50 -3.11 6.38 -11.56
CA ARG A 50 -1.81 6.29 -12.23
C ARG A 50 -1.23 4.88 -12.23
N ILE A 51 -1.42 4.14 -11.13
CA ILE A 51 -1.00 2.74 -11.04
C ILE A 51 -1.80 1.90 -12.04
N GLN A 52 -3.12 2.08 -12.10
CA GLN A 52 -4.00 1.38 -13.03
C GLN A 52 -3.71 1.74 -14.50
N ASP A 53 -3.30 2.98 -14.76
CA ASP A 53 -2.87 3.45 -16.08
C ASP A 53 -1.47 2.94 -16.48
N GLY A 54 -0.76 2.24 -15.58
CA GLY A 54 0.59 1.72 -15.82
C GLY A 54 1.69 2.79 -15.78
N LYS A 55 1.42 4.00 -15.25
CA LYS A 55 2.43 5.07 -15.17
C LYS A 55 3.62 4.71 -14.29
N PHE A 56 3.44 3.76 -13.37
CA PHE A 56 4.49 3.21 -12.52
C PHE A 56 4.94 1.80 -12.95
N GLY A 57 4.62 1.42 -14.19
CA GLY A 57 4.98 0.14 -14.81
C GLY A 57 3.82 -0.83 -14.82
N ASP A 58 3.78 -1.67 -15.86
CA ASP A 58 2.70 -2.65 -16.07
C ASP A 58 2.64 -3.71 -14.97
N VAL A 59 3.77 -3.98 -14.30
CA VAL A 59 3.85 -4.94 -13.21
C VAL A 59 2.86 -4.60 -12.08
N LEU A 60 2.71 -3.31 -11.73
CA LEU A 60 1.78 -2.90 -10.68
C LEU A 60 0.32 -2.91 -11.14
N LYS A 61 0.10 -2.70 -12.43
CA LYS A 61 -1.24 -2.76 -13.04
C LYS A 61 -1.77 -4.20 -13.07
N ASP A 62 -0.91 -5.15 -13.43
CA ASP A 62 -1.26 -6.57 -13.55
C ASP A 62 -1.26 -7.30 -12.21
N PHE A 63 -0.70 -6.67 -11.16
CA PHE A 63 -0.72 -7.22 -9.81
C PHE A 63 -2.14 -7.15 -9.24
N GLN A 64 -2.91 -8.22 -9.45
CA GLN A 64 -3.98 -8.55 -8.53
C GLN A 64 -3.29 -9.06 -7.26
N GLY A 65 -3.41 -8.32 -6.15
CA GLY A 65 -2.82 -8.73 -4.87
C GLY A 65 -3.12 -10.20 -4.54
N PRO A 66 -2.34 -10.85 -3.64
CA PRO A 66 -2.64 -12.22 -3.20
C PRO A 66 -4.11 -12.26 -2.83
N GLY A 67 -4.85 -13.07 -3.59
CA GLY A 67 -6.28 -12.88 -3.81
C GLY A 67 -6.99 -12.47 -2.55
N ASN A 68 -7.65 -11.32 -2.59
CA ASN A 68 -8.76 -11.07 -1.70
C ASN A 68 -9.81 -12.13 -2.08
N ALA A 69 -9.70 -13.32 -1.50
CA ALA A 69 -10.51 -14.51 -1.74
C ALA A 69 -11.93 -14.33 -1.19
N GLY A 70 -12.51 -13.15 -1.38
CA GLY A 70 -13.81 -12.73 -0.86
C GLY A 70 -14.61 -11.86 -1.82
N GLY A 71 -14.14 -11.58 -3.04
CA GLY A 71 -14.90 -10.76 -3.99
C GLY A 71 -14.66 -11.18 -5.44
N ALA A 72 -15.74 -11.56 -6.13
CA ALA A 72 -15.78 -11.82 -7.57
C ALA A 72 -15.12 -13.11 -8.08
N GLY A 73 -15.33 -14.22 -7.39
CA GLY A 73 -15.47 -15.50 -8.08
C GLY A 73 -16.82 -15.50 -8.80
N GLY A 74 -16.85 -15.00 -10.04
CA GLY A 74 -17.99 -15.21 -10.93
C GLY A 74 -18.19 -16.71 -11.08
N MET A 75 -19.25 -17.25 -10.45
CA MET A 75 -19.66 -18.63 -10.63
C MET A 75 -19.90 -18.86 -12.13
N PRO A 76 -19.18 -19.79 -12.77
CA PRO A 76 -19.56 -20.30 -14.08
C PRO A 76 -20.96 -20.89 -13.96
N GLY A 77 -21.86 -20.43 -14.85
CA GLY A 77 -23.30 -20.64 -14.78
C GLY A 77 -23.70 -22.06 -14.37
N MET A 78 -24.42 -22.15 -13.26
CA MET A 78 -25.14 -23.36 -12.89
C MET A 78 -26.37 -23.45 -13.81
N PRO A 79 -26.53 -24.52 -14.62
CA PRO A 79 -27.69 -24.69 -15.47
C PRO A 79 -28.98 -24.72 -14.65
N GLY A 80 -30.01 -24.04 -15.17
CA GLY A 80 -31.24 -23.70 -14.47
C GLY A 80 -31.92 -24.88 -13.77
N MET A 81 -32.26 -24.66 -12.50
CA MET A 81 -33.12 -25.56 -11.75
C MET A 81 -34.60 -25.19 -12.05
N PRO A 82 -35.41 -26.12 -12.58
CA PRO A 82 -36.82 -25.87 -12.86
C PRO A 82 -37.63 -25.59 -11.60
N GLY A 83 -38.60 -24.69 -11.72
CA GLY A 83 -39.27 -24.00 -10.63
C GLY A 83 -39.95 -24.86 -9.56
N MET A 84 -39.93 -24.33 -8.35
CA MET A 84 -40.72 -24.83 -7.23
C MET A 84 -41.97 -23.93 -7.06
N PRO A 85 -43.20 -24.47 -7.18
CA PRO A 85 -44.43 -23.72 -7.01
C PRO A 85 -44.73 -23.35 -5.55
N GLY A 86 -45.16 -22.09 -5.37
CA GLY A 86 -45.98 -21.50 -4.32
C GLY A 86 -46.07 -22.17 -2.94
N MET A 87 -45.68 -21.42 -1.90
CA MET A 87 -46.18 -21.64 -0.54
C MET A 87 -46.90 -20.37 -0.04
N PRO A 88 -48.24 -20.41 0.10
CA PRO A 88 -49.04 -19.35 0.69
C PRO A 88 -49.09 -19.42 2.22
N GLY A 89 -48.99 -18.25 2.86
CA GLY A 89 -49.81 -17.86 4.01
C GLY A 89 -49.64 -18.58 5.35
N MET A 90 -48.95 -17.93 6.28
CA MET A 90 -49.22 -17.99 7.73
C MET A 90 -48.84 -16.61 8.28
N GLY A 91 -49.70 -15.86 8.95
CA GLY A 91 -50.80 -16.25 9.83
C GLY A 91 -50.52 -15.63 11.19
N ALA A 92 -51.41 -14.76 11.63
CA ALA A 92 -51.26 -13.82 12.74
C ALA A 92 -51.09 -14.46 14.13
N GLY A 93 -50.48 -13.69 15.04
CA GLY A 93 -50.88 -13.64 16.44
C GLY A 93 -49.94 -14.31 17.46
N SER A 94 -49.23 -13.51 18.25
CA SER A 94 -49.42 -13.55 19.72
C SER A 94 -48.64 -12.47 20.45
N ALA A 95 -49.38 -11.86 21.38
CA ALA A 95 -48.94 -10.90 22.35
C ALA A 95 -48.19 -11.56 23.52
N GLY A 96 -47.39 -10.75 24.23
CA GLY A 96 -46.71 -11.07 25.48
C GLY A 96 -45.26 -10.57 25.41
N GLY A 97 -44.88 -9.42 25.96
CA GLY A 97 -45.20 -8.92 27.29
C GLY A 97 -44.13 -9.44 28.27
N MET A 98 -42.92 -8.87 28.24
CA MET A 98 -41.96 -9.02 29.33
C MET A 98 -41.50 -7.64 29.83
N PRO A 99 -41.75 -7.32 31.11
CA PRO A 99 -41.33 -6.08 31.74
C PRO A 99 -39.94 -6.18 32.38
N GLY A 100 -39.16 -5.10 32.24
CA GLY A 100 -38.22 -4.65 33.25
C GLY A 100 -36.85 -5.32 33.27
N MET A 101 -35.86 -4.65 32.67
CA MET A 101 -34.50 -4.69 33.22
C MET A 101 -33.97 -3.26 33.33
N ALA A 102 -33.96 -2.80 34.58
CA ALA A 102 -33.43 -1.52 35.00
C ALA A 102 -31.91 -1.63 35.22
N GLY A 103 -31.20 -0.60 34.77
CA GLY A 103 -29.92 -0.19 35.37
C GLY A 103 -28.69 -0.95 34.90
N MET A 104 -28.04 -0.44 33.85
CA MET A 104 -26.60 -0.61 33.72
C MET A 104 -25.95 0.78 33.56
N PRO A 105 -25.10 1.22 34.51
CA PRO A 105 -24.44 2.52 34.51
C PRO A 105 -23.51 2.71 33.32
N GLY A 106 -23.41 3.96 32.88
CA GLY A 106 -22.85 4.37 31.61
C GLY A 106 -21.42 3.95 31.35
N ALA A 107 -21.20 3.49 30.12
CA ALA A 107 -19.88 3.46 29.51
C ALA A 107 -19.42 4.91 29.27
N GLY A 108 -18.67 5.42 30.25
CA GLY A 108 -17.92 6.65 30.13
C GLY A 108 -17.02 6.61 28.91
N GLY A 109 -16.94 7.76 28.23
CA GLY A 109 -16.22 7.95 27.00
C GLY A 109 -14.80 7.40 27.04
N ALA A 110 -14.47 6.60 26.03
CA ALA A 110 -13.09 6.31 25.69
C ALA A 110 -12.42 7.62 25.26
N ALA A 111 -11.76 8.25 26.22
CA ALA A 111 -10.71 9.23 25.98
C ALA A 111 -9.72 8.63 24.97
N GLY A 112 -9.38 9.42 23.95
CA GLY A 112 -8.48 9.04 22.88
C GLY A 112 -7.15 8.50 23.41
N GLY A 113 -7.03 7.19 23.43
CA GLY A 113 -5.75 6.52 23.59
C GLY A 113 -4.93 6.81 22.34
N ALA A 114 -3.73 7.36 22.55
CA ALA A 114 -2.65 7.35 21.58
C ALA A 114 -2.40 5.90 21.16
N GLY A 115 -3.07 5.49 20.09
CA GLY A 115 -3.12 4.11 19.64
C GLY A 115 -1.75 3.65 19.20
N ASN A 116 -1.33 2.49 19.72
CA ASN A 116 -0.23 1.71 19.21
C ASN A 116 -0.21 1.75 17.68
N ALA A 117 0.99 2.03 17.15
CA ALA A 117 1.27 2.04 15.74
C ALA A 117 0.70 0.78 15.07
N ARG A 118 -0.42 0.95 14.36
CA ARG A 118 -1.03 -0.12 13.58
C ARG A 118 -0.03 -0.57 12.52
N ASP A 119 0.11 -1.88 12.37
CA ASP A 119 0.94 -2.46 11.31
C ASP A 119 0.55 -1.89 9.94
N PRO A 120 1.50 -1.81 9.00
CA PRO A 120 1.28 -1.21 7.69
C PRO A 120 0.10 -1.88 6.99
N LYS A 121 -0.91 -1.09 6.63
CA LYS A 121 -2.07 -1.60 5.89
C LYS A 121 -1.89 -1.28 4.42
N GLY A 122 -1.75 -2.32 3.60
CA GLY A 122 -1.78 -2.19 2.15
C GLY A 122 -3.16 -1.69 1.70
N ILE A 123 -3.17 -0.67 0.84
CA ILE A 123 -4.40 -0.21 0.17
C ILE A 123 -4.55 -1.01 -1.12
N MET A 124 -3.48 -1.02 -1.92
CA MET A 124 -3.33 -1.77 -3.14
C MET A 124 -1.83 -2.01 -3.39
N PRO A 125 -1.45 -2.88 -4.35
CA PRO A 125 -0.05 -3.06 -4.71
C PRO A 125 0.62 -1.73 -5.05
N GLY A 126 1.78 -1.48 -4.44
CA GLY A 126 2.50 -0.21 -4.57
C GLY A 126 2.04 0.92 -3.64
N LEU A 127 0.93 0.78 -2.89
CA LEU A 127 0.45 1.78 -1.93
C LEU A 127 0.17 1.18 -0.56
N VAL A 128 0.88 1.68 0.46
CA VAL A 128 0.78 1.24 1.85
C VAL A 128 0.65 2.42 2.80
N ILE A 129 -0.14 2.25 3.85
CA ILE A 129 -0.25 3.22 4.94
C ILE A 129 0.67 2.82 6.07
N LEU A 130 1.60 3.71 6.43
CA LEU A 130 2.54 3.53 7.54
C LEU A 130 1.97 3.94 8.90
N GLY A 131 0.78 4.53 8.92
CA GLY A 131 0.08 5.04 10.10
C GLY A 131 0.48 6.48 10.45
N THR A 132 0.26 6.86 11.71
CA THR A 132 0.60 8.18 12.26
C THR A 132 1.91 8.11 13.04
N GLY A 133 2.73 9.16 12.98
CA GLY A 133 3.98 9.21 13.73
C GLY A 133 4.81 10.45 13.43
N GLY A 134 5.94 10.58 14.12
CA GLY A 134 6.96 11.57 13.77
C GLY A 134 7.68 11.20 12.49
N LYS A 135 8.32 12.20 11.85
CA LYS A 135 9.05 12.02 10.59
C LYS A 135 10.05 10.85 10.66
N ASP A 136 10.92 10.83 11.66
CA ASP A 136 11.99 9.84 11.76
C ASP A 136 11.46 8.39 11.91
N SER A 137 10.33 8.22 12.61
CA SER A 137 9.73 6.90 12.78
C SER A 137 9.04 6.43 11.49
N LEU A 138 8.41 7.34 10.74
CA LEU A 138 7.81 7.03 9.44
C LEU A 138 8.89 6.75 8.37
N GLU A 139 9.98 7.52 8.34
CA GLU A 139 11.11 7.26 7.44
C GLU A 139 11.75 5.90 7.72
N LYS A 140 11.91 5.54 8.99
CA LYS A 140 12.43 4.21 9.36
C LYS A 140 11.51 3.10 8.83
N ARG A 141 10.19 3.19 9.07
CA ARG A 141 9.23 2.20 8.56
C ARG A 141 9.21 2.11 7.04
N ALA A 142 9.35 3.24 6.35
CA ALA A 142 9.40 3.27 4.90
C ALA A 142 10.64 2.54 4.36
N LYS A 143 11.80 2.73 5.00
CA LYS A 143 13.03 2.00 4.67
C LYS A 143 12.93 0.51 4.98
N ASP A 144 12.41 0.16 6.15
CA ASP A 144 12.25 -1.24 6.58
C ASP A 144 11.33 -2.02 5.60
N GLN A 145 10.41 -1.33 4.92
CA GLN A 145 9.52 -1.88 3.89
C GLN A 145 10.02 -1.71 2.45
N ASN A 146 11.22 -1.18 2.26
CA ASN A 146 11.80 -0.90 0.93
C ASN A 146 10.87 -0.07 0.02
N LEU A 147 10.21 0.94 0.58
CA LEU A 147 9.39 1.87 -0.20
C LEU A 147 10.29 2.88 -0.93
N ASP A 148 9.83 3.37 -2.08
CA ASP A 148 10.56 4.40 -2.84
C ASP A 148 10.17 5.82 -2.44
N LEU A 149 8.88 6.01 -2.14
CA LEU A 149 8.26 7.31 -1.85
C LEU A 149 7.55 7.30 -0.50
N LEU A 150 7.69 8.40 0.23
CA LEU A 150 6.99 8.63 1.49
C LEU A 150 6.21 9.94 1.44
N PHE A 151 4.89 9.84 1.62
CA PHE A 151 3.96 10.96 1.71
C PHE A 151 3.64 11.23 3.18
N ILE A 152 3.99 12.41 3.68
CA ILE A 152 3.67 12.83 5.04
C ILE A 152 2.67 13.98 4.98
N PHE A 153 1.49 13.75 5.55
CA PHE A 153 0.51 14.80 5.77
C PHE A 153 0.74 15.42 7.16
N GLU A 154 1.06 16.71 7.18
CA GLU A 154 1.11 17.52 8.38
C GLU A 154 -0.25 18.18 8.57
N VAL A 155 -1.01 17.71 9.56
CA VAL A 155 -2.36 18.18 9.87
C VAL A 155 -2.31 18.97 11.17
N LYS A 156 -2.70 20.25 11.12
CA LYS A 156 -2.80 21.14 12.28
C LYS A 156 -4.25 21.51 12.49
N VAL A 157 -4.81 21.11 13.63
CA VAL A 157 -6.16 21.46 14.05
C VAL A 157 -6.07 22.50 15.16
N SER A 158 -6.73 23.64 14.98
CA SER A 158 -6.88 24.68 15.99
C SER A 158 -8.35 25.04 16.16
N GLN A 159 -8.83 25.08 17.40
CA GLN A 159 -10.18 25.52 17.70
C GLN A 159 -10.14 26.94 18.27
N SER A 160 -10.91 27.84 17.68
CA SER A 160 -11.07 29.18 18.24
C SER A 160 -12.00 29.10 19.46
N LEU A 161 -11.48 29.41 20.65
CA LEU A 161 -12.27 29.44 21.89
C LEU A 161 -13.42 30.46 21.84
N ARG A 162 -13.33 31.46 20.97
CA ARG A 162 -14.32 32.55 20.86
C ARG A 162 -15.48 32.23 19.93
N THR A 163 -15.22 31.46 18.88
CA THR A 163 -16.22 31.19 17.83
C THR A 163 -16.60 29.72 17.76
N GLU A 164 -15.94 28.86 18.53
CA GLU A 164 -16.04 27.39 18.51
C GLU A 164 -15.75 26.74 17.14
N ILE A 165 -15.39 27.55 16.14
CA ILE A 165 -15.02 27.10 14.81
C ILE A 165 -13.71 26.33 14.88
N VAL A 166 -13.75 25.09 14.40
CA VAL A 166 -12.57 24.25 14.20
C VAL A 166 -11.92 24.61 12.88
N ASN A 167 -10.65 25.01 12.94
CA ASN A 167 -9.83 25.33 11.79
C ASN A 167 -8.80 24.22 11.57
N ASN A 168 -8.84 23.60 10.40
CA ASN A 168 -7.87 22.58 9.99
C ASN A 168 -6.97 23.16 8.90
N THR A 169 -5.66 23.01 9.06
CA THR A 169 -4.68 23.25 8.01
C THR A 169 -3.92 21.95 7.73
N THR A 170 -3.98 21.47 6.49
CA THR A 170 -3.26 20.27 6.04
C THR A 170 -2.22 20.64 5.00
N SER A 171 -1.00 20.12 5.13
CA SER A 171 0.05 20.22 4.11
C SER A 171 0.69 18.86 3.84
N LEU A 172 1.14 18.64 2.62
CA LEU A 172 1.80 17.42 2.17
C LEU A 172 3.30 17.67 2.00
N LYS A 173 4.12 16.74 2.49
CA LYS A 173 5.55 16.64 2.16
C LYS A 173 5.84 15.28 1.53
N LEU A 174 6.55 15.30 0.41
CA LEU A 174 7.00 14.11 -0.31
C LEU A 174 8.50 13.92 -0.10
N TYR A 175 8.89 12.70 0.26
CA TYR A 175 10.28 12.32 0.47
C TYR A 175 10.67 11.15 -0.44
N ALA A 176 11.91 11.19 -0.96
CA ALA A 176 12.53 10.04 -1.59
C ALA A 176 13.19 9.18 -0.50
N VAL A 177 12.68 7.96 -0.28
CA VAL A 177 13.12 7.11 0.86
C VAL A 177 14.58 6.71 0.72
N GLN A 178 15.02 6.48 -0.52
CA GLN A 178 16.41 6.10 -0.86
C GLN A 178 17.43 7.21 -0.56
N LYS A 179 16.98 8.45 -0.39
CA LYS A 179 17.82 9.61 -0.10
C LYS A 179 17.34 10.29 1.18
N PRO A 180 17.86 9.86 2.34
CA PRO A 180 17.36 10.31 3.63
C PRO A 180 17.34 11.83 3.75
N GLY A 181 16.19 12.40 4.13
CA GLY A 181 16.02 13.84 4.29
C GLY A 181 15.80 14.65 3.01
N GLU A 182 15.89 14.05 1.82
CA GLU A 182 15.59 14.73 0.56
C GLU A 182 14.08 14.93 0.42
N VAL A 183 13.64 16.18 0.52
CA VAL A 183 12.26 16.58 0.26
C VAL A 183 12.11 16.81 -1.24
N VAL A 184 11.30 15.98 -1.89
CA VAL A 184 10.99 16.07 -3.32
C VAL A 184 9.96 17.15 -3.59
N PHE A 185 8.98 17.30 -2.69
CA PHE A 185 7.89 18.27 -2.83
C PHE A 185 7.34 18.69 -1.47
N THR A 186 6.88 19.94 -1.37
CA THR A 186 6.09 20.44 -0.24
C THR A 186 4.91 21.23 -0.80
N SER A 187 3.69 20.84 -0.42
CA SER A 187 2.48 21.55 -0.81
C SER A 187 2.33 22.86 -0.05
N THR A 188 1.48 23.73 -0.55
CA THR A 188 0.97 24.82 0.29
C THR A 188 0.06 24.26 1.39
N GLY A 189 -0.06 24.98 2.50
CA GLY A 189 -0.97 24.61 3.59
C GLY A 189 -2.42 24.91 3.19
N LEU A 190 -3.23 23.86 3.06
CA LEU A 190 -4.66 23.96 2.76
C LEU A 190 -5.44 24.18 4.04
N ASN A 191 -5.82 25.45 4.26
CA ASN A 191 -6.66 25.85 5.36
C ASN A 191 -8.15 25.72 4.99
N ALA A 192 -8.94 25.02 5.81
CA ALA A 192 -10.36 24.74 5.53
C ALA A 192 -11.21 26.01 5.28
N LEU A 193 -10.98 27.07 6.06
CA LEU A 193 -11.71 28.34 5.88
C LEU A 193 -11.29 29.04 4.59
N THR A 194 -10.00 29.03 4.27
CA THR A 194 -9.49 29.61 3.02
C THR A 194 -9.99 28.84 1.81
N VAL A 195 -10.02 27.51 1.86
CA VAL A 195 -10.56 26.66 0.79
C VAL A 195 -12.04 26.96 0.56
N THR A 196 -12.84 27.03 1.63
CA THR A 196 -14.28 27.38 1.54
C THR A 196 -14.49 28.74 0.89
N LYS A 197 -13.78 29.78 1.38
CA LYS A 197 -13.83 31.13 0.79
C LYS A 197 -13.37 31.19 -0.66
N GLN A 198 -12.46 30.31 -1.07
CA GLN A 198 -12.01 30.24 -2.46
C GLN A 198 -13.03 29.56 -3.36
N ARG A 199 -13.79 28.58 -2.85
CA ARG A 199 -14.89 27.90 -3.56
C ARG A 199 -16.11 28.79 -3.75
N GLU A 200 -16.35 29.76 -2.87
CA GLU A 200 -17.40 30.78 -3.03
C GLU A 200 -17.16 31.73 -4.21
N LYS A 201 -15.91 31.86 -4.65
CA LYS A 201 -15.56 32.65 -5.83
C LYS A 201 -15.65 31.77 -7.07
N PRO A 202 -16.26 32.23 -8.17
CA PRO A 202 -16.22 31.49 -9.43
C PRO A 202 -14.76 31.39 -9.88
N LYS A 203 -14.22 30.18 -9.81
CA LYS A 203 -12.88 29.82 -10.26
C LYS A 203 -12.99 28.56 -11.10
N ASP A 204 -12.10 28.43 -12.08
CA ASP A 204 -12.10 27.29 -13.00
C ASP A 204 -11.61 25.98 -12.36
N LYS A 205 -10.85 26.06 -11.25
CA LYS A 205 -10.28 24.89 -10.57
C LYS A 205 -10.41 24.97 -9.05
N ASP A 206 -10.68 23.82 -8.45
CA ASP A 206 -10.70 23.65 -7.00
C ASP A 206 -9.29 23.79 -6.42
N PRO A 207 -9.10 24.50 -5.29
CA PRO A 207 -7.77 24.67 -4.69
C PRO A 207 -7.13 23.34 -4.23
N VAL A 208 -7.93 22.34 -3.86
CA VAL A 208 -7.41 21.01 -3.49
C VAL A 208 -6.88 20.30 -4.74
N ASP A 209 -7.64 20.34 -5.84
CA ASP A 209 -7.24 19.73 -7.12
C ASP A 209 -5.93 20.34 -7.63
N VAL A 210 -5.76 21.65 -7.52
CA VAL A 210 -4.53 22.35 -7.91
C VAL A 210 -3.32 21.81 -7.14
N GLU A 211 -3.41 21.63 -5.82
CA GLU A 211 -2.29 21.12 -5.03
C GLU A 211 -2.02 19.63 -5.27
N VAL A 212 -3.06 18.83 -5.52
CA VAL A 212 -2.92 17.42 -5.95
C VAL A 212 -2.22 17.34 -7.30
N GLU A 213 -2.68 18.10 -8.31
CA GLU A 213 -2.06 18.20 -9.64
C GLU A 213 -0.58 18.61 -9.54
N ARG A 214 -0.24 19.56 -8.66
CA ARG A 214 1.15 19.98 -8.43
C ARG A 214 2.01 18.86 -7.87
N ALA A 215 1.54 18.17 -6.83
CA ALA A 215 2.27 17.06 -6.21
C ALA A 215 2.55 15.96 -7.24
N LEU A 216 1.52 15.58 -8.00
CA LEU A 216 1.62 14.53 -9.01
C LEU A 216 2.47 14.96 -10.20
N GLY A 217 2.43 16.23 -10.58
CA GLY A 217 3.29 16.77 -11.63
C GLY A 217 4.77 16.71 -11.29
N VAL A 218 5.14 16.74 -10.00
CA VAL A 218 6.52 16.48 -9.57
C VAL A 218 6.81 14.98 -9.63
N ILE A 219 5.91 14.13 -9.15
CA ILE A 219 6.07 12.67 -9.20
C ILE A 219 6.27 12.18 -10.63
N ASP A 220 5.39 12.58 -11.55
CA ASP A 220 5.42 12.19 -12.96
C ASP A 220 6.73 12.64 -13.66
N LYS A 221 7.41 13.68 -13.15
CA LYS A 221 8.71 14.15 -13.67
C LYS A 221 9.91 13.46 -13.02
N THR A 222 9.80 13.14 -11.74
CA THR A 222 10.93 12.60 -10.96
C THR A 222 10.98 11.07 -11.01
N PHE A 223 9.83 10.40 -11.09
CA PHE A 223 9.69 8.95 -11.04
C PHE A 223 9.15 8.45 -12.38
N VAL A 224 10.03 8.40 -13.35
CA VAL A 224 9.74 7.87 -14.68
C VAL A 224 10.15 6.41 -14.73
N VAL A 225 9.23 5.57 -15.20
CA VAL A 225 9.56 4.17 -15.53
C VAL A 225 10.59 4.21 -16.64
N SER A 226 11.79 3.76 -16.32
CA SER A 226 12.85 3.54 -17.29
C SER A 226 13.06 2.05 -17.49
N GLU A 227 13.65 1.68 -18.62
CA GLU A 227 14.10 0.31 -18.80
C GLU A 227 15.03 -0.06 -17.64
N MET A 228 14.80 -1.24 -17.07
CA MET A 228 15.69 -1.76 -16.03
C MET A 228 17.11 -1.71 -16.56
N PRO A 229 18.05 -1.04 -15.85
CA PRO A 229 19.40 -0.90 -16.36
C PRO A 229 19.98 -2.28 -16.62
N GLY A 230 20.56 -2.46 -17.81
CA GLY A 230 21.19 -3.72 -18.18
C GLY A 230 22.21 -4.14 -17.12
N LEU A 231 22.22 -5.42 -16.77
CA LEU A 231 23.15 -5.96 -15.79
C LEU A 231 24.59 -5.72 -16.28
N GLN A 232 25.35 -4.87 -15.56
CA GLN A 232 26.73 -4.56 -15.95
C GLN A 232 27.72 -5.63 -15.46
N PRO A 233 28.86 -5.83 -16.16
CA PRO A 233 29.91 -6.76 -15.75
C PRO A 233 30.36 -6.60 -14.30
N GLU A 234 30.45 -5.36 -13.81
CA GLU A 234 30.89 -5.03 -12.44
C GLU A 234 29.88 -5.50 -11.37
N HIS A 235 28.58 -5.50 -11.70
CA HIS A 235 27.55 -6.01 -10.81
C HIS A 235 27.56 -7.53 -10.77
N ALA A 236 27.66 -8.17 -11.95
CA ALA A 236 27.77 -9.61 -12.06
C ALA A 236 29.01 -10.13 -11.31
N LEU A 237 30.18 -9.51 -11.49
CA LEU A 237 31.41 -9.90 -10.80
C LEU A 237 31.29 -9.76 -9.29
N ARG A 238 30.73 -8.65 -8.78
CA ARG A 238 30.49 -8.47 -7.34
C ARG A 238 29.58 -9.57 -6.78
N ARG A 239 28.53 -9.93 -7.51
CA ARG A 239 27.61 -11.00 -7.14
C ARG A 239 28.30 -12.37 -7.14
N VAL A 240 29.12 -12.68 -8.14
CA VAL A 240 29.93 -13.91 -8.17
C VAL A 240 30.85 -14.00 -6.96
N ASN A 241 31.55 -12.92 -6.63
CA ASN A 241 32.45 -12.89 -5.47
C ASN A 241 31.71 -13.12 -4.15
N LEU A 242 30.54 -12.50 -3.98
CA LEU A 242 29.69 -12.66 -2.79
C LEU A 242 29.16 -14.10 -2.65
N ILE A 243 28.70 -14.68 -3.75
CA ILE A 243 28.19 -16.06 -3.78
C ILE A 243 29.32 -17.05 -3.47
N SER A 244 30.50 -16.83 -4.05
CA SER A 244 31.64 -17.73 -3.93
C SER A 244 32.24 -17.77 -2.53
N SER A 245 31.95 -16.76 -1.69
CA SER A 245 32.38 -16.71 -0.29
C SER A 245 31.27 -17.09 0.71
N SER A 246 30.04 -17.35 0.24
CA SER A 246 28.90 -17.63 1.12
C SER A 246 28.88 -19.09 1.58
N GLN A 247 28.79 -19.31 2.90
CA GLN A 247 28.72 -20.65 3.51
C GLN A 247 27.31 -21.25 3.53
N GLU A 248 26.27 -20.42 3.34
CA GLU A 248 24.85 -20.83 3.38
C GLU A 248 24.24 -20.98 1.97
N ALA A 249 25.08 -20.93 0.93
CA ALA A 249 24.66 -20.96 -0.46
C ALA A 249 23.95 -22.27 -0.83
N GLU A 250 22.81 -22.18 -1.54
CA GLU A 250 22.26 -23.30 -2.32
C GLU A 250 23.15 -23.47 -3.57
N PRO A 251 24.10 -24.44 -3.59
CA PRO A 251 25.23 -24.36 -4.51
C PRO A 251 24.80 -24.57 -5.97
N LEU A 252 23.72 -25.31 -6.21
CA LEU A 252 23.20 -25.55 -7.55
C LEU A 252 22.60 -24.29 -8.17
N ALA A 253 21.76 -23.56 -7.43
CA ALA A 253 21.14 -22.32 -7.91
C ALA A 253 22.23 -21.29 -8.27
N HIS A 254 23.23 -21.17 -7.41
CA HIS A 254 24.36 -20.27 -7.62
C HIS A 254 25.29 -20.68 -8.76
N LEU A 255 25.52 -21.98 -8.99
CA LEU A 255 26.27 -22.44 -10.17
C LEU A 255 25.55 -22.07 -11.48
N VAL A 256 24.22 -22.17 -11.50
CA VAL A 256 23.41 -21.74 -12.65
C VAL A 256 23.53 -20.24 -12.86
N GLU A 257 23.45 -19.45 -11.79
CA GLU A 257 23.61 -17.99 -11.83
C GLU A 257 24.99 -17.58 -12.39
N ILE A 258 26.08 -18.16 -11.86
CA ILE A 258 27.46 -17.92 -12.33
C ILE A 258 27.61 -18.30 -13.82
N ARG A 259 27.00 -19.43 -14.24
CA ARG A 259 27.01 -19.85 -15.65
C ARG A 259 26.21 -18.91 -16.55
N ALA A 260 25.08 -18.38 -16.07
CA ALA A 260 24.29 -17.40 -16.78
C ALA A 260 25.08 -16.11 -17.00
N PHE A 261 25.79 -15.59 -15.98
CA PHE A 261 26.68 -14.43 -16.14
C PHE A 261 27.76 -14.63 -17.20
N LYS A 262 28.37 -15.83 -17.26
CA LYS A 262 29.31 -16.17 -18.33
C LYS A 262 28.64 -16.20 -19.71
N ALA A 263 27.46 -16.80 -19.82
CA ALA A 263 26.72 -16.87 -21.09
C ALA A 263 26.32 -15.47 -21.61
N MET A 264 25.97 -14.57 -20.69
CA MET A 264 25.69 -13.15 -20.96
C MET A 264 26.96 -12.32 -21.21
N ARG A 265 28.16 -12.92 -21.17
CA ARG A 265 29.47 -12.24 -21.31
C ARG A 265 29.72 -11.13 -20.28
N LEU A 266 29.12 -11.25 -19.11
CA LEU A 266 29.28 -10.29 -18.01
C LEU A 266 30.49 -10.60 -17.12
N ILE A 267 31.02 -11.82 -17.21
CA ILE A 267 32.25 -12.22 -16.54
C ILE A 267 33.16 -12.97 -17.51
N SER A 268 34.47 -12.86 -17.28
CA SER A 268 35.49 -13.53 -18.08
C SER A 268 35.51 -15.05 -17.82
N GLY A 269 36.16 -15.79 -18.71
CA GLY A 269 36.37 -17.23 -18.53
C GLY A 269 37.13 -17.54 -17.23
N GLN A 270 38.10 -16.70 -16.86
CA GLN A 270 38.87 -16.85 -15.62
C GLN A 270 37.99 -16.59 -14.39
N GLN A 271 37.24 -15.48 -14.37
CA GLN A 271 36.32 -15.13 -13.28
C GLN A 271 35.25 -16.21 -13.07
N PHE A 272 34.76 -16.82 -14.14
CA PHE A 272 33.86 -17.97 -14.05
C PHE A 272 34.52 -19.17 -13.37
N GLN A 273 35.75 -19.53 -13.76
CA GLN A 273 36.45 -20.66 -13.13
C GLN A 273 36.71 -20.39 -11.65
N ASP A 274 37.13 -19.17 -11.30
CA ASP A 274 37.44 -18.79 -9.94
C ASP A 274 36.18 -18.78 -9.07
N GLY A 275 35.05 -18.28 -9.59
CA GLY A 275 33.76 -18.31 -8.89
C GLY A 275 33.26 -19.74 -8.65
N VAL A 276 33.33 -20.62 -9.64
CA VAL A 276 32.97 -22.04 -9.48
C VAL A 276 33.88 -22.71 -8.44
N LYS A 277 35.19 -22.47 -8.50
CA LYS A 277 36.15 -23.01 -7.51
C LYS A 277 35.87 -22.52 -6.09
N GLY A 278 35.55 -21.23 -5.93
CA GLY A 278 35.21 -20.67 -4.62
C GLY A 278 33.94 -21.28 -4.05
N LEU A 279 32.90 -21.47 -4.87
CA LEU A 279 31.60 -21.96 -4.43
C LEU A 279 31.58 -23.44 -4.03
N ILE A 280 32.22 -24.33 -4.80
CA ILE A 280 32.13 -25.79 -4.58
C ILE A 280 33.46 -26.47 -4.23
N GLY A 281 34.54 -25.69 -4.12
CA GLY A 281 35.90 -26.17 -3.89
C GLY A 281 36.63 -26.57 -5.17
N PRO A 282 37.98 -26.56 -5.15
CA PRO A 282 38.81 -26.72 -6.34
C PRO A 282 38.66 -28.10 -7.01
N GLU A 283 38.59 -29.18 -6.24
CA GLU A 283 38.52 -30.55 -6.76
C GLU A 283 37.22 -30.82 -7.55
N LYS A 284 36.08 -30.42 -6.97
CA LYS A 284 34.78 -30.57 -7.62
C LYS A 284 34.66 -29.65 -8.82
N ALA A 285 35.16 -28.42 -8.71
CA ALA A 285 35.19 -27.47 -9.82
C ALA A 285 36.02 -27.98 -11.00
N GLU A 286 37.19 -28.56 -10.76
CA GLU A 286 38.04 -29.11 -11.81
C GLU A 286 37.35 -30.23 -12.59
N THR A 287 36.68 -31.15 -11.87
CA THR A 287 35.88 -32.23 -12.47
C THR A 287 34.75 -31.68 -13.34
N LEU A 288 34.03 -30.67 -12.85
CA LEU A 288 32.93 -30.00 -13.55
C LEU A 288 33.38 -29.24 -14.80
N LEU A 289 34.51 -28.54 -14.71
CA LEU A 289 35.01 -27.65 -15.75
C LEU A 289 35.78 -28.39 -16.85
N LYS A 290 36.49 -29.48 -16.52
CA LYS A 290 37.29 -30.25 -17.48
C LYS A 290 36.53 -31.39 -18.14
N SER A 291 35.55 -31.99 -17.46
CA SER A 291 34.81 -33.08 -18.10
C SER A 291 33.91 -32.54 -19.21
N GLY A 292 34.05 -33.10 -20.42
CA GLY A 292 33.14 -32.87 -21.54
C GLY A 292 31.90 -33.78 -21.53
N LYS A 293 31.83 -34.76 -20.62
CA LYS A 293 30.77 -35.77 -20.57
C LYS A 293 29.89 -35.57 -19.34
N GLU A 294 28.58 -35.74 -19.50
CA GLU A 294 27.63 -35.59 -18.40
C GLU A 294 27.86 -36.62 -17.27
N GLU A 295 28.27 -37.83 -17.66
CA GLU A 295 28.59 -38.95 -16.77
C GLU A 295 29.61 -38.58 -15.68
N ASP A 296 30.67 -37.82 -16.02
CA ASP A 296 31.71 -37.46 -15.05
C ASP A 296 31.35 -36.23 -14.20
N ARG A 297 30.38 -35.41 -14.64
CA ARG A 297 29.90 -34.24 -13.88
C ARG A 297 28.89 -34.62 -12.79
N LYS A 298 28.12 -35.69 -13.01
CA LYS A 298 27.10 -36.19 -12.07
C LYS A 298 27.67 -36.46 -10.66
N PRO A 299 28.80 -37.16 -10.49
CA PRO A 299 29.41 -37.39 -9.17
C PRO A 299 29.78 -36.09 -8.44
N ALA A 300 30.32 -35.09 -9.15
CA ALA A 300 30.73 -33.81 -8.56
C ALA A 300 29.55 -32.98 -8.05
N LEU A 301 28.36 -33.15 -8.66
CA LEU A 301 27.12 -32.49 -8.27
C LEU A 301 26.25 -33.31 -7.31
N ALA A 302 26.50 -34.61 -7.18
CA ALA A 302 25.65 -35.54 -6.43
C ALA A 302 25.47 -35.15 -4.96
N SER A 303 26.48 -34.53 -4.34
CA SER A 303 26.40 -34.04 -2.96
C SER A 303 25.43 -32.88 -2.76
N PHE A 304 25.07 -32.17 -3.84
CA PHE A 304 24.21 -30.99 -3.81
C PHE A 304 22.80 -31.26 -4.33
N LEU A 305 22.58 -32.41 -4.96
CA LEU A 305 21.24 -32.82 -5.37
C LEU A 305 20.41 -33.16 -4.13
N PRO A 306 19.12 -32.80 -4.10
CA PRO A 306 18.24 -33.23 -3.01
C PRO A 306 18.30 -34.75 -2.93
N ARG A 307 18.64 -35.28 -1.74
CA ARG A 307 18.62 -36.72 -1.49
C ARG A 307 17.24 -37.21 -1.88
N LYS A 308 17.15 -38.15 -2.83
CA LYS A 308 15.89 -38.81 -3.18
C LYS A 308 15.27 -39.30 -1.87
N GLY A 309 14.28 -38.58 -1.38
CA GLY A 309 13.46 -39.01 -0.27
C GLY A 309 12.82 -40.33 -0.70
N ARG A 310 13.07 -41.36 0.11
CA ARG A 310 12.21 -42.53 0.18
C ARG A 310 10.77 -42.02 0.19
N ARG A 311 10.01 -42.30 -0.88
CA ARG A 311 8.58 -42.50 -0.73
C ARG A 311 8.38 -43.86 -0.07
#